data_AF-A0A818R5Q8-F1
#
_entry.id   AF-A0A818R5Q8-F1
#
_cell.length_a   1.000
_cell.length_b   1.000
_cell.length_c   1.000
_cell.angle_alpha   90.00
_cell.angle_beta   90.00
_cell.angle_gamma   90.00
#
_symmetry.space_group_name_H-M   'P 1'
#
loop_
_entity.id
_entity.type
_entity.pdbx_description
1 polymer ?
#
loop_
_entity_poly.entity_id
_entity_poly.type
_entity_poly.pdbx_seq_one_letter_code
_entity_poly.pdbx_strand_id
1 'polypeptide(L)'
;MTTEQTSTVLLDDEHDTALDNPQQGDDEACNKLFQSMNVLSYGTITFSDNKSHQADFIRISNNVSPTLIHEFLTRYWYGGRPSLVISITGGAKEYNMKPRLLRAFRHGLLKVAQTTGAWIITGGMNTGIMKLVGEIVQINPDRSRPIPLIGIATWGCVSGRQHLDVRGSSVYYAKPRSNIRGEAPLEPNHTKFIFIDDGTERKYGREIAFRAQLEQAMSNPVPVVLLVVEGGPNTVRTVHEAVVENNIPAVFLEGTGRCCDLFAKAFHLYDEYRRNIESDDETSGL
;
A
#
# COMPACT_ATOMS: atom_id res chain seq x y z
N MET A 1 -26.50 -55.64 -57.24
CA MET A 1 -27.54 -56.08 -56.29
C MET A 1 -26.85 -56.46 -55.00
N THR A 2 -27.22 -55.76 -53.93
CA THR A 2 -27.01 -56.06 -52.49
C THR A 2 -25.59 -56.35 -52.02
N THR A 3 -24.88 -55.33 -51.56
CA THR A 3 -23.81 -55.42 -50.57
C THR A 3 -24.43 -55.19 -49.18
N GLU A 4 -24.45 -56.23 -48.34
CA GLU A 4 -24.84 -56.15 -46.93
C GLU A 4 -23.74 -55.47 -46.10
N GLN A 5 -24.09 -54.41 -45.38
CA GLN A 5 -23.27 -53.79 -44.35
C GLN A 5 -23.47 -54.53 -43.03
N THR A 6 -22.43 -55.22 -42.57
CA THR A 6 -22.27 -55.66 -41.17
C THR A 6 -21.97 -54.44 -40.29
N SER A 7 -22.87 -54.17 -39.34
CA SER A 7 -22.69 -53.14 -38.31
C SER A 7 -21.79 -53.67 -37.21
N THR A 8 -20.61 -53.06 -37.04
CA THR A 8 -19.75 -53.25 -35.87
C THR A 8 -20.01 -52.07 -34.93
N VAL A 9 -20.59 -52.35 -33.76
CA VAL A 9 -20.76 -51.37 -32.68
C VAL A 9 -19.39 -51.19 -32.03
N LEU A 10 -18.77 -50.03 -32.21
CA LEU A 10 -17.68 -49.55 -31.36
C LEU A 10 -18.34 -48.71 -30.26
N LEU A 11 -18.28 -49.22 -29.03
CA LEU A 11 -18.53 -48.43 -27.83
C LEU A 11 -17.27 -47.59 -27.62
N ASP A 12 -17.35 -46.31 -27.98
CA ASP A 12 -16.39 -45.32 -27.53
C ASP A 12 -16.69 -45.02 -26.06
N ASP A 13 -15.85 -45.53 -25.17
CA ASP A 13 -15.76 -45.07 -23.79
C ASP A 13 -15.25 -43.61 -23.82
N GLU A 14 -16.17 -42.65 -23.89
CA GLU A 14 -15.87 -41.25 -23.57
C GLU A 14 -15.53 -41.17 -22.08
N HIS A 15 -14.24 -41.30 -21.79
CA HIS A 15 -13.68 -40.78 -20.55
C HIS A 15 -13.78 -39.25 -20.62
N ASP A 16 -14.86 -38.72 -20.05
CA ASP A 16 -15.10 -37.29 -19.84
C ASP A 16 -14.06 -36.76 -18.84
N THR A 17 -12.86 -36.46 -19.34
CA THR A 17 -11.91 -35.62 -18.64
C THR A 17 -12.30 -34.18 -18.92
N ALA A 18 -13.24 -33.67 -18.10
CA ALA A 18 -13.43 -32.25 -17.95
C ALA A 18 -12.05 -31.62 -17.65
N LEU A 19 -11.45 -31.02 -18.67
CA LEU A 19 -10.25 -30.22 -18.54
C LEU A 19 -10.64 -29.00 -17.71
N ASP A 20 -10.38 -29.10 -16.42
CA ASP A 20 -10.60 -28.05 -15.42
C ASP A 20 -9.94 -26.76 -15.96
N ASN A 21 -10.76 -25.79 -16.38
CA ASN A 21 -10.25 -24.59 -17.02
C ASN A 21 -9.51 -23.76 -15.95
N PRO A 22 -8.18 -23.56 -16.05
CA PRO A 22 -7.40 -22.90 -15.00
C PRO A 22 -7.91 -21.50 -14.67
N GLN A 23 -8.49 -20.81 -15.67
CA GLN A 23 -9.10 -19.49 -15.53
C GLN A 23 -10.34 -19.50 -14.62
N GLN A 24 -11.15 -20.57 -14.70
CA GLN A 24 -12.40 -20.71 -13.95
C GLN A 24 -12.13 -21.04 -12.47
N GLY A 25 -11.09 -21.83 -12.20
CA GLY A 25 -10.63 -22.11 -10.83
C GLY A 25 -10.05 -20.87 -10.14
N ASP A 26 -9.33 -20.01 -10.88
CA ASP A 26 -8.76 -18.77 -10.34
C ASP A 26 -9.83 -17.72 -10.04
N ASP A 27 -10.84 -17.59 -10.91
CA ASP A 27 -12.01 -16.73 -10.69
C ASP A 27 -12.84 -17.18 -9.47
N GLU A 28 -13.05 -18.49 -9.29
CA GLU A 28 -13.75 -19.02 -8.12
C GLU A 28 -12.97 -18.80 -6.81
N ALA A 29 -11.66 -19.02 -6.83
CA ALA A 29 -10.79 -18.76 -5.69
C ALA A 29 -10.76 -17.26 -5.32
N CYS A 30 -10.72 -16.38 -6.31
CA CYS A 30 -10.81 -14.94 -6.11
C CYS A 30 -12.13 -14.56 -5.45
N ASN A 31 -13.25 -15.12 -5.94
CA ASN A 31 -14.57 -14.88 -5.37
C ASN A 31 -14.69 -15.36 -3.92
N LYS A 32 -14.11 -16.52 -3.58
CA LYS A 32 -14.05 -17.01 -2.19
C LYS A 32 -13.27 -16.06 -1.28
N LEU A 33 -12.17 -15.50 -1.77
CA LEU A 33 -11.37 -14.53 -1.02
C LEU A 33 -12.15 -13.21 -0.83
N PHE A 34 -12.83 -12.71 -1.85
CA PHE A 34 -13.71 -11.53 -1.75
C PHE A 34 -14.82 -11.70 -0.72
N GLN A 35 -15.44 -12.89 -0.69
CA GLN A 35 -16.46 -13.23 0.32
C GLN A 35 -15.85 -13.28 1.72
N SER A 36 -14.69 -13.91 1.89
CA SER A 36 -13.99 -14.01 3.17
C SER A 36 -13.54 -12.65 3.72
N MET A 37 -13.15 -11.74 2.83
CA MET A 37 -12.81 -10.35 3.17
C MET A 37 -14.03 -9.46 3.37
N ASN A 38 -15.25 -9.94 3.06
CA ASN A 38 -16.48 -9.16 3.05
C ASN A 38 -16.30 -7.79 2.35
N VAL A 39 -15.78 -7.81 1.11
CA VAL A 39 -15.50 -6.59 0.34
C VAL A 39 -16.80 -5.78 0.16
N LEU A 40 -16.76 -4.54 0.65
CA LEU A 40 -17.92 -3.64 0.69
C LEU A 40 -18.16 -2.99 -0.68
N SER A 41 -17.10 -2.46 -1.29
CA SER A 41 -17.10 -1.89 -2.64
C SER A 41 -15.75 -2.15 -3.31
N TYR A 42 -15.73 -2.21 -4.63
CA TYR A 42 -14.51 -2.43 -5.42
C TYR A 42 -14.72 -2.02 -6.87
N GLY A 43 -13.64 -1.69 -7.55
CA GLY A 43 -13.66 -1.30 -8.96
C GLY A 43 -12.36 -0.68 -9.41
N THR A 44 -12.43 0.07 -10.50
CA THR A 44 -11.29 0.75 -11.11
C THR A 44 -11.56 2.25 -11.18
N ILE A 45 -10.60 3.07 -10.78
CA ILE A 45 -10.66 4.53 -10.81
C ILE A 45 -9.93 5.01 -12.04
N THR A 46 -10.58 5.86 -12.84
CA THR A 46 -9.93 6.69 -13.86
C THR A 46 -9.92 8.14 -13.37
N PHE A 47 -8.74 8.72 -13.19
CA PHE A 47 -8.60 10.07 -12.64
C PHE A 47 -8.80 11.15 -13.70
N SER A 48 -9.47 12.25 -13.33
CA SER A 48 -9.62 13.41 -14.21
C SER A 48 -8.29 14.04 -14.62
N ASP A 49 -7.35 14.06 -13.68
CA ASP A 49 -6.07 14.76 -13.78
C ASP A 49 -5.02 13.92 -14.51
N ASN A 50 -5.25 12.60 -14.62
CA ASN A 50 -4.39 11.66 -15.32
C ASN A 50 -5.24 10.57 -16.00
N LYS A 51 -5.87 10.93 -17.12
CA LYS A 51 -6.83 10.05 -17.83
C LYS A 51 -6.20 8.77 -18.39
N SER A 52 -4.88 8.76 -18.57
CA SER A 52 -4.12 7.58 -19.03
C SER A 52 -3.79 6.60 -17.91
N HIS A 53 -4.04 6.96 -16.66
CA HIS A 53 -3.72 6.15 -15.49
C HIS A 53 -4.99 5.64 -14.82
N GLN A 54 -4.98 4.36 -14.46
CA GLN A 54 -6.06 3.71 -13.74
C GLN A 54 -5.55 3.11 -12.43
N ALA A 55 -6.42 3.09 -11.42
CA ALA A 55 -6.13 2.48 -10.14
C ALA A 55 -7.25 1.56 -9.69
N ASP A 56 -6.95 0.32 -9.38
CA ASP A 56 -7.96 -0.57 -8.79
C ASP A 56 -8.10 -0.32 -7.30
N PHE A 57 -9.30 -0.54 -6.77
CA PHE A 57 -9.55 -0.36 -5.35
C PHE A 57 -10.43 -1.45 -4.77
N ILE A 58 -10.25 -1.68 -3.48
CA ILE A 58 -11.18 -2.41 -2.61
C ILE A 58 -11.48 -1.55 -1.37
N ARG A 59 -12.72 -1.64 -0.88
CA ARG A 59 -13.16 -1.11 0.41
C ARG A 59 -13.51 -2.28 1.30
N ILE A 60 -12.91 -2.31 2.48
CA ILE A 60 -13.03 -3.40 3.44
C ILE A 60 -13.29 -2.82 4.83
N SER A 61 -13.89 -3.63 5.69
CA SER A 61 -14.01 -3.32 7.11
C SER A 61 -12.63 -3.40 7.79
N ASN A 62 -12.42 -2.62 8.86
CA ASN A 62 -11.18 -2.59 9.62
C ASN A 62 -10.86 -3.87 10.42
N ASN A 63 -11.78 -4.84 10.47
CA ASN A 63 -11.62 -6.13 11.15
C ASN A 63 -11.21 -7.28 10.20
N VAL A 64 -11.05 -7.01 8.91
CA VAL A 64 -10.61 -8.03 7.95
C VAL A 64 -9.19 -8.48 8.27
N SER A 65 -8.94 -9.78 8.17
CA SER A 65 -7.62 -10.35 8.42
C SER A 65 -6.58 -9.79 7.42
N PRO A 66 -5.48 -9.19 7.90
CA PRO A 66 -4.41 -8.69 7.03
C PRO A 66 -3.76 -9.78 6.17
N THR A 67 -3.77 -11.04 6.62
CA THR A 67 -3.25 -12.18 5.85
C THR A 67 -4.07 -12.44 4.59
N LEU A 68 -5.40 -12.30 4.65
CA LEU A 68 -6.26 -12.44 3.46
C LEU A 68 -5.96 -11.35 2.44
N ILE A 69 -5.67 -10.14 2.92
CA ILE A 69 -5.33 -9.01 2.06
C ILE A 69 -3.94 -9.21 1.45
N HIS A 70 -2.95 -9.67 2.21
CA HIS A 70 -1.64 -10.05 1.66
C HIS A 70 -1.76 -11.15 0.58
N GLU A 71 -2.58 -12.18 0.82
CA GLU A 71 -2.88 -13.22 -0.17
C GLU A 71 -3.53 -12.62 -1.42
N PHE A 72 -4.51 -11.73 -1.25
CA PHE A 72 -5.19 -11.07 -2.36
C PHE A 72 -4.22 -10.25 -3.22
N LEU A 73 -3.38 -9.42 -2.57
CA LEU A 73 -2.40 -8.59 -3.24
C LEU A 73 -1.42 -9.42 -4.07
N THR A 74 -0.91 -10.49 -3.46
CA THR A 74 0.12 -11.33 -4.09
C THR A 74 -0.44 -12.20 -5.20
N ARG A 75 -1.65 -12.76 -5.06
CA ARG A 75 -2.22 -13.63 -6.10
C ARG A 75 -2.86 -12.85 -7.24
N TYR A 76 -3.67 -11.84 -6.92
CA TYR A 76 -4.59 -11.25 -7.89
C TYR A 76 -4.20 -9.86 -8.39
N TRP A 77 -3.59 -9.03 -7.54
CA TRP A 77 -3.17 -7.69 -7.99
C TRP A 77 -1.78 -7.66 -8.63
N TYR A 78 -0.88 -8.53 -8.18
CA TYR A 78 0.53 -8.47 -8.60
C TYR A 78 1.11 -9.80 -9.08
N GLY A 79 0.42 -10.93 -8.90
CA GLY A 79 0.88 -12.25 -9.37
C GLY A 79 2.20 -12.72 -8.74
N GLY A 80 2.59 -12.16 -7.59
CA GLY A 80 3.80 -12.50 -6.86
C GLY A 80 4.02 -11.62 -5.63
N ARG A 81 5.06 -11.96 -4.86
CA ARG A 81 5.54 -11.15 -3.73
C ARG A 81 6.58 -10.12 -4.20
N PRO A 82 6.65 -8.93 -3.58
CA PRO A 82 7.74 -8.00 -3.85
C PRO A 82 9.04 -8.48 -3.19
N SER A 83 10.17 -7.97 -3.68
CA SER A 83 11.48 -8.17 -3.04
C SER A 83 11.72 -7.24 -1.84
N LEU A 84 10.94 -6.16 -1.74
CA LEU A 84 11.03 -5.13 -0.70
C LEU A 84 9.69 -4.38 -0.60
N VAL A 85 9.27 -4.05 0.61
CA VAL A 85 8.19 -3.09 0.85
C VAL A 85 8.74 -1.83 1.49
N ILE A 86 8.47 -0.68 0.86
CA ILE A 86 8.80 0.64 1.39
C ILE A 86 7.50 1.30 1.83
N SER A 87 7.24 1.27 3.13
CA SER A 87 6.11 1.94 3.75
C SER A 87 6.49 3.40 4.01
N ILE A 88 5.77 4.38 3.46
CA ILE A 88 6.06 5.81 3.64
C ILE A 88 4.95 6.46 4.45
N THR A 89 5.32 7.12 5.54
CA THR A 89 4.41 7.91 6.37
C THR A 89 5.00 9.28 6.64
N GLY A 90 4.15 10.25 6.95
CA GLY A 90 4.60 11.62 7.17
C GLY A 90 3.50 12.66 7.19
N GLY A 91 3.91 13.90 6.95
CA GLY A 91 3.02 15.05 6.92
C GLY A 91 1.88 14.95 5.92
N ALA A 92 0.66 15.21 6.38
CA ALA A 92 -0.51 15.43 5.54
C ALA A 92 -0.72 16.90 5.15
N LYS A 93 0.19 17.80 5.54
CA LYS A 93 0.19 19.23 5.18
C LYS A 93 1.40 19.55 4.30
N GLU A 94 1.40 20.73 3.70
CA GLU A 94 2.57 21.25 2.98
C GLU A 94 3.82 21.15 3.88
N TYR A 95 4.87 20.57 3.32
CA TYR A 95 6.14 20.35 3.99
C TYR A 95 7.18 21.32 3.44
N ASN A 96 8.06 21.82 4.31
CA ASN A 96 9.15 22.70 3.91
C ASN A 96 10.46 21.92 3.96
N MET A 97 10.69 21.06 2.97
CA MET A 97 11.92 20.29 2.87
C MET A 97 12.99 21.10 2.11
N LYS A 98 14.21 21.17 2.66
CA LYS A 98 15.33 21.85 1.98
C LYS A 98 15.55 21.25 0.57
N PRO A 99 15.86 22.07 -0.47
CA PRO A 99 15.98 21.60 -1.85
C PRO A 99 16.97 20.43 -2.05
N ARG A 100 18.08 20.43 -1.31
CA ARG A 100 19.08 19.36 -1.34
C ARG A 100 18.49 18.03 -0.84
N LEU A 101 17.74 18.07 0.27
CA LEU A 101 17.12 16.89 0.86
C LEU A 101 16.00 16.36 -0.04
N LEU A 102 15.19 17.26 -0.62
CA LEU A 102 14.15 16.88 -1.58
C LEU A 102 14.76 16.19 -2.80
N ARG A 103 15.87 16.70 -3.34
CA ARG A 103 16.57 16.06 -4.46
C ARG A 103 17.08 14.66 -4.10
N ALA A 104 17.70 14.52 -2.92
CA ALA A 104 18.19 13.23 -2.43
C ALA A 104 17.04 12.23 -2.24
N PHE A 105 15.93 12.66 -1.63
CA PHE A 105 14.74 11.84 -1.43
C PHE A 105 14.14 11.36 -2.77
N ARG A 106 13.93 12.28 -3.72
CA ARG A 106 13.40 11.95 -5.06
C ARG A 106 14.28 10.93 -5.78
N HIS A 107 15.58 11.17 -5.81
CA HIS A 107 16.53 10.27 -6.48
C HIS A 107 16.62 8.91 -5.79
N GLY A 108 16.78 8.90 -4.47
CA GLY A 108 16.93 7.67 -3.68
C GLY A 108 15.69 6.79 -3.77
N LEU A 109 14.49 7.36 -3.58
CA LEU A 109 13.25 6.60 -3.64
C LEU A 109 13.04 5.95 -5.00
N LEU A 110 13.18 6.72 -6.08
CA LEU A 110 13.00 6.21 -7.43
C LEU A 110 14.06 5.13 -7.76
N LYS A 111 15.32 5.38 -7.38
CA LYS A 111 16.42 4.44 -7.61
C LYS A 111 16.16 3.10 -6.92
N VAL A 112 15.83 3.12 -5.62
CA VAL A 112 15.57 1.88 -4.86
C VAL A 112 14.40 1.13 -5.48
N ALA A 113 13.27 1.78 -5.71
CA ALA A 113 12.08 1.15 -6.26
C ALA A 113 12.33 0.45 -7.61
N GLN A 114 13.07 1.08 -8.52
CA GLN A 114 13.43 0.51 -9.81
C GLN A 114 14.40 -0.68 -9.70
N THR A 115 15.38 -0.58 -8.80
CA THR A 115 16.41 -1.62 -8.65
C THR A 115 15.90 -2.89 -7.99
N THR A 116 15.00 -2.77 -7.01
CA THR A 116 14.53 -3.92 -6.23
C THR A 116 13.19 -4.47 -6.70
N GLY A 117 12.41 -3.70 -7.47
CA GLY A 117 11.01 -4.02 -7.74
C GLY A 117 10.14 -3.88 -6.48
N ALA A 118 10.43 -2.87 -5.65
CA ALA A 118 9.73 -2.67 -4.39
C ALA A 118 8.26 -2.29 -4.59
N TRP A 119 7.41 -2.71 -3.65
CA TRP A 119 6.10 -2.09 -3.45
C TRP A 119 6.26 -0.87 -2.54
N ILE A 120 5.63 0.24 -2.93
CA ILE A 120 5.58 1.45 -2.12
C ILE A 120 4.18 1.57 -1.53
N ILE A 121 4.08 1.68 -0.20
CA ILE A 121 2.81 1.85 0.51
C ILE A 121 2.76 3.27 1.10
N THR A 122 1.67 4.00 0.87
CA THR A 122 1.43 5.32 1.49
C THR A 122 -0.02 5.44 1.99
N GLY A 123 -0.40 6.60 2.52
CA GLY A 123 -1.80 6.90 2.87
C GLY A 123 -2.73 7.21 1.68
N GLY A 124 -2.21 7.30 0.44
CA GLY A 124 -3.01 7.43 -0.79
C GLY A 124 -3.69 8.79 -1.03
N MET A 125 -3.55 9.75 -0.11
CA MET A 125 -4.21 11.05 -0.22
C MET A 125 -3.36 12.05 -1.01
N ASN A 126 -3.99 12.94 -1.78
CA ASN A 126 -3.34 13.99 -2.58
C ASN A 126 -2.92 15.19 -1.72
N THR A 127 -2.14 14.93 -0.68
CA THR A 127 -1.59 15.95 0.22
C THR A 127 -0.24 15.52 0.79
N GLY A 128 0.58 16.50 1.15
CA GLY A 128 1.85 16.30 1.85
C GLY A 128 2.75 15.26 1.20
N ILE A 129 3.31 14.34 2.01
CA ILE A 129 4.30 13.36 1.53
C ILE A 129 3.73 12.39 0.49
N MET A 130 2.46 12.01 0.62
CA MET A 130 1.79 11.06 -0.29
C MET A 130 1.70 11.63 -1.70
N LYS A 131 1.38 12.93 -1.81
CA LYS A 131 1.42 13.66 -3.08
C LYS A 131 2.81 13.67 -3.71
N LEU A 132 3.83 13.99 -2.92
CA LEU A 132 5.22 14.00 -3.41
C LEU A 132 5.65 12.63 -3.94
N VAL A 133 5.30 11.55 -3.24
CA VAL A 133 5.62 10.18 -3.67
C VAL A 133 4.93 9.85 -4.99
N GLY A 134 3.65 10.22 -5.16
CA GLY A 134 2.94 10.06 -6.43
C GLY A 134 3.64 10.80 -7.59
N GLU A 135 4.01 12.06 -7.37
CA GLU A 135 4.77 12.85 -8.36
C GLU A 135 6.13 12.22 -8.71
N ILE A 136 6.84 11.63 -7.74
CA ILE A 136 8.11 10.92 -7.96
C ILE A 136 7.92 9.68 -8.82
N VAL A 137 6.90 8.86 -8.51
CA VAL A 137 6.62 7.64 -9.26
C VAL A 137 6.15 7.97 -10.68
N GLN A 138 5.41 9.06 -10.86
CA GLN A 138 4.93 9.49 -12.17
C GLN A 138 6.07 9.80 -13.15
N ILE A 139 7.19 10.35 -12.68
CA ILE A 139 8.36 10.67 -13.51
C ILE A 139 9.30 9.48 -13.74
N ASN A 140 8.89 8.26 -13.36
CA ASN A 140 9.65 7.05 -13.65
C ASN A 140 9.99 6.96 -15.16
N PRO A 141 11.29 6.99 -15.54
CA PRO A 141 11.69 6.92 -16.94
C PRO A 141 11.45 5.54 -17.56
N ASP A 142 11.47 4.47 -16.75
CA ASP A 142 11.23 3.11 -17.22
C ASP A 142 9.74 2.78 -17.16
N ARG A 143 9.04 3.08 -18.26
CA ARG A 143 7.60 2.79 -18.41
C ARG A 143 7.30 1.29 -18.54
N SER A 144 8.30 0.47 -18.87
CA SER A 144 8.12 -0.99 -18.99
C SER A 144 8.01 -1.69 -17.64
N ARG A 145 8.51 -1.05 -16.58
CA ARG A 145 8.47 -1.54 -15.20
C ARG A 145 7.78 -0.52 -14.30
N PRO A 146 6.43 -0.47 -14.31
CA PRO A 146 5.69 0.43 -13.42
C PRO A 146 5.97 0.08 -11.96
N ILE A 147 6.05 1.11 -11.11
CA ILE A 147 6.31 0.94 -9.68
C ILE A 147 4.95 0.74 -8.98
N PRO A 148 4.74 -0.39 -8.27
CA PRO A 148 3.55 -0.58 -7.45
C PRO A 148 3.46 0.49 -6.36
N LEU A 149 2.45 1.34 -6.44
CA LEU A 149 2.18 2.41 -5.48
C LEU A 149 0.77 2.22 -4.89
N ILE A 150 0.72 1.76 -3.63
CA ILE A 150 -0.49 1.32 -2.94
C ILE A 150 -0.89 2.37 -1.90
N GLY A 151 -2.13 2.86 -1.98
CA GLY A 151 -2.69 3.81 -1.02
C GLY A 151 -3.59 3.10 -0.02
N ILE A 152 -3.23 3.09 1.26
CA ILE A 152 -4.09 2.58 2.34
C ILE A 152 -4.70 3.77 3.07
N ALA A 153 -6.02 3.91 3.00
CA ALA A 153 -6.70 5.13 3.42
C ALA A 153 -7.93 4.83 4.29
N THR A 154 -8.18 5.65 5.31
CA THR A 154 -9.49 5.65 6.00
C THR A 154 -10.59 6.12 5.04
N TRP A 155 -11.57 5.26 4.76
CA TRP A 155 -12.72 5.55 3.88
C TRP A 155 -13.46 6.83 4.29
N GLY A 156 -13.65 7.01 5.60
CA GLY A 156 -14.26 8.18 6.23
C GLY A 156 -13.65 9.53 5.84
N CYS A 157 -12.42 9.55 5.34
CA CYS A 157 -11.67 10.77 5.01
C CYS A 157 -11.46 10.96 3.50
N VAL A 158 -11.97 10.07 2.66
CA VAL A 158 -11.85 10.19 1.20
C VAL A 158 -12.90 11.19 0.68
N SER A 159 -12.44 12.26 0.05
CA SER A 159 -13.35 13.23 -0.55
C SER A 159 -13.97 12.69 -1.84
N GLY A 160 -15.28 12.90 -2.03
CA GLY A 160 -16.01 12.37 -3.19
C GLY A 160 -16.23 10.85 -3.15
N ARG A 161 -16.07 10.21 -1.97
CA ARG A 161 -16.17 8.76 -1.82
C ARG A 161 -17.50 8.15 -2.26
N GLN A 162 -18.58 8.94 -2.32
CA GLN A 162 -19.89 8.45 -2.79
C GLN A 162 -19.82 7.90 -4.22
N HIS A 163 -18.93 8.43 -5.05
CA HIS A 163 -18.71 7.92 -6.42
C HIS A 163 -18.01 6.56 -6.46
N LEU A 164 -17.32 6.18 -5.38
CA LEU A 164 -16.55 4.94 -5.26
C LEU A 164 -17.34 3.81 -4.59
N ASP A 165 -18.62 4.04 -4.29
CA ASP A 165 -19.51 3.02 -3.73
C ASP A 165 -20.14 2.17 -4.84
N VAL A 166 -19.29 1.41 -5.53
CA VAL A 166 -19.64 0.54 -6.66
C VAL A 166 -19.12 -0.87 -6.46
N ARG A 167 -19.63 -1.84 -7.25
CA ARG A 167 -19.10 -3.22 -7.28
C ARG A 167 -18.77 -3.62 -8.72
N GLY A 168 -17.47 -3.74 -9.01
CA GLY A 168 -16.96 -4.21 -10.30
C GLY A 168 -17.03 -3.20 -11.44
N SER A 169 -17.31 -1.92 -11.17
CA SER A 169 -17.46 -0.88 -12.19
C SER A 169 -16.23 0.03 -12.27
N SER A 170 -15.99 0.59 -13.45
CA SER A 170 -15.04 1.70 -13.61
C SER A 170 -15.70 3.02 -13.23
N VAL A 171 -15.01 3.82 -12.42
CA VAL A 171 -15.48 5.12 -11.91
C VAL A 171 -14.57 6.23 -12.43
N TYR A 172 -15.17 7.30 -12.92
CA TYR A 172 -14.44 8.53 -13.19
C TYR A 172 -14.36 9.38 -11.92
N TYR A 173 -13.15 9.57 -11.39
CA TYR A 173 -12.91 10.37 -10.19
C TYR A 173 -12.35 11.74 -10.56
N ALA A 174 -13.13 12.77 -10.30
CA ALA A 174 -12.69 14.15 -10.37
C ALA A 174 -12.45 14.70 -8.97
N LYS A 175 -11.33 15.39 -8.77
CA LYS A 175 -11.02 16.06 -7.50
C LYS A 175 -12.17 17.01 -7.13
N PRO A 176 -12.82 16.82 -5.97
CA PRO A 176 -13.90 17.71 -5.54
C PRO A 176 -13.42 19.17 -5.43
N ARG A 177 -14.27 20.12 -5.84
CA ARG A 177 -13.97 21.56 -5.74
C ARG A 177 -14.10 22.09 -4.32
N SER A 178 -14.88 21.42 -3.47
CA SER A 178 -15.09 21.78 -2.07
C SER A 178 -13.99 21.20 -1.19
N ASN A 179 -13.38 22.04 -0.36
CA ASN A 179 -12.45 21.62 0.69
C ASN A 179 -13.22 21.33 1.97
N ILE A 180 -13.66 20.09 2.15
CA ILE A 180 -14.36 19.65 3.37
C ILE A 180 -13.32 19.32 4.45
N ARG A 181 -13.44 19.94 5.62
CA ARG A 181 -12.53 19.67 6.74
C ARG A 181 -12.63 18.20 7.17
N GLY A 182 -11.48 17.53 7.24
CA GLY A 182 -11.41 16.12 7.60
C GLY A 182 -11.52 15.17 6.40
N GLU A 183 -11.58 15.71 5.18
CA GLU A 183 -11.49 14.95 3.94
C GLU A 183 -10.28 15.39 3.13
N ALA A 184 -9.76 14.48 2.30
CA ALA A 184 -8.75 14.77 1.30
C ALA A 184 -9.06 14.01 0.00
N PRO A 185 -8.72 14.58 -1.17
CA PRO A 185 -8.85 13.86 -2.42
C PRO A 185 -7.80 12.76 -2.55
N LEU A 186 -8.08 11.75 -3.38
CA LEU A 186 -7.12 10.69 -3.70
C LEU A 186 -5.99 11.20 -4.59
N GLU A 187 -4.80 10.64 -4.41
CA GLU A 187 -3.62 10.97 -5.22
C GLU A 187 -3.65 10.21 -6.57
N PRO A 188 -3.58 10.91 -7.72
CA PRO A 188 -3.91 10.33 -9.02
C PRO A 188 -2.83 9.41 -9.63
N ASN A 189 -1.65 9.27 -9.02
CA ASN A 189 -0.56 8.43 -9.53
C ASN A 189 -0.42 7.09 -8.80
N HIS A 190 -1.21 6.84 -7.76
CA HIS A 190 -1.27 5.54 -7.10
C HIS A 190 -1.87 4.48 -8.03
N THR A 191 -1.30 3.28 -8.03
CA THR A 191 -1.76 2.16 -8.87
C THR A 191 -2.90 1.38 -8.25
N LYS A 192 -3.01 1.37 -6.91
CA LYS A 192 -4.01 0.61 -6.17
C LYS A 192 -4.43 1.32 -4.89
N PHE A 193 -5.66 1.09 -4.44
CA PHE A 193 -6.18 1.62 -3.18
C PHE A 193 -6.84 0.56 -2.30
N ILE A 194 -6.56 0.60 -1.01
CA ILE A 194 -7.26 -0.18 0.02
C ILE A 194 -7.92 0.82 0.96
N PHE A 195 -9.25 0.88 0.92
CA PHE A 195 -10.02 1.72 1.83
C PHE A 195 -10.43 0.94 3.06
N ILE A 196 -10.00 1.43 4.22
CA ILE A 196 -10.34 0.90 5.52
C ILE A 196 -11.55 1.64 6.05
N ASP A 197 -12.63 0.91 6.25
CA ASP A 197 -13.89 1.44 6.75
C ASP A 197 -14.13 0.95 8.19
N ASP A 198 -14.24 1.90 9.11
CA ASP A 198 -14.63 1.67 10.50
C ASP A 198 -15.99 2.31 10.84
N GLY A 199 -16.73 2.75 9.81
CA GLY A 199 -18.00 3.47 9.94
C GLY A 199 -17.86 4.93 10.38
N THR A 200 -16.66 5.42 10.71
CA THR A 200 -16.48 6.81 11.14
C THR A 200 -16.33 7.76 9.95
N GLU A 201 -16.79 9.00 10.11
CA GLU A 201 -16.55 10.07 9.14
C GLU A 201 -15.50 11.05 9.63
N ARG A 202 -14.62 11.48 8.72
CA ARG A 202 -13.68 12.58 8.94
C ARG A 202 -12.78 12.39 10.17
N LYS A 203 -12.47 11.13 10.49
CA LYS A 203 -11.52 10.73 11.53
C LYS A 203 -10.30 10.11 10.87
N TYR A 204 -9.18 10.83 10.89
CA TYR A 204 -7.92 10.32 10.33
C TYR A 204 -7.29 9.26 11.22
N GLY A 205 -6.51 8.37 10.61
CA GLY A 205 -5.66 7.41 11.30
C GLY A 205 -6.38 6.13 11.75
N ARG A 206 -7.53 5.82 11.15
CA ARG A 206 -8.24 4.55 11.42
C ARG A 206 -7.59 3.39 10.70
N GLU A 207 -6.85 3.68 9.63
CA GLU A 207 -6.09 2.70 8.88
C GLU A 207 -4.78 2.27 9.56
N ILE A 208 -4.29 3.02 10.56
CA ILE A 208 -2.90 2.86 11.07
C ILE A 208 -2.63 1.45 11.59
N ALA A 209 -3.49 0.93 12.46
CA ALA A 209 -3.30 -0.40 13.05
C ALA A 209 -3.38 -1.50 11.97
N PHE A 210 -4.40 -1.42 11.10
CA PHE A 210 -4.55 -2.36 9.99
C PHE A 210 -3.32 -2.33 9.05
N ARG A 211 -2.83 -1.13 8.71
CA ARG A 211 -1.65 -0.94 7.87
C ARG A 211 -0.42 -1.62 8.49
N ALA A 212 -0.16 -1.41 9.78
CA ALA A 212 0.98 -2.02 10.46
C ALA A 212 0.87 -3.56 10.48
N GLN A 213 -0.32 -4.10 10.73
CA GLN A 213 -0.53 -5.56 10.70
C GLN A 213 -0.43 -6.16 9.29
N LEU A 214 -0.86 -5.43 8.26
CA LEU A 214 -0.68 -5.85 6.86
C LEU A 214 0.79 -5.86 6.47
N GLU A 215 1.52 -4.80 6.83
CA GLU A 215 2.96 -4.73 6.63
C GLU A 215 3.68 -5.86 7.37
N GLN A 216 3.23 -6.22 8.58
CA GLN A 216 3.76 -7.37 9.31
C GLN A 216 3.42 -8.71 8.66
N ALA A 217 2.21 -8.86 8.11
CA ALA A 217 1.86 -10.06 7.36
C ALA A 217 2.71 -10.24 6.09
N MET A 218 3.29 -9.17 5.56
CA MET A 218 4.23 -9.18 4.44
C MET A 218 5.67 -9.47 4.88
N SER A 219 6.05 -9.18 6.13
CA SER A 219 7.45 -9.08 6.59
C SER A 219 8.25 -10.39 6.58
N ASN A 220 7.60 -11.52 6.31
CA ASN A 220 8.25 -12.81 6.16
C ASN A 220 7.80 -13.52 4.86
N PRO A 221 8.67 -13.70 3.85
CA PRO A 221 10.12 -13.43 3.82
C PRO A 221 10.50 -12.04 3.26
N VAL A 222 9.55 -11.12 3.08
CA VAL A 222 9.84 -9.84 2.41
C VAL A 222 10.36 -8.82 3.40
N PRO A 223 11.52 -8.18 3.19
CA PRO A 223 11.93 -7.06 4.03
C PRO A 223 10.95 -5.89 3.91
N VAL A 224 10.52 -5.35 5.05
CA VAL A 224 9.64 -4.19 5.13
C VAL A 224 10.35 -3.09 5.90
N VAL A 225 10.31 -1.85 5.40
CA VAL A 225 10.89 -0.69 6.08
C VAL A 225 9.91 0.47 6.07
N LEU A 226 9.77 1.13 7.23
CA LEU A 226 9.01 2.37 7.37
C LEU A 226 9.93 3.58 7.12
N LEU A 227 9.62 4.41 6.15
CA LEU A 227 10.27 5.68 5.88
C LEU A 227 9.41 6.82 6.41
N VAL A 228 9.96 7.59 7.36
CA VAL A 228 9.26 8.68 8.05
C VAL A 228 9.78 10.01 7.54
N VAL A 229 8.87 10.83 7.02
CA VAL A 229 9.17 12.18 6.54
C VAL A 229 8.28 13.18 7.27
N GLU A 230 8.89 14.03 8.09
CA GLU A 230 8.19 15.00 8.94
C GLU A 230 7.22 14.29 9.91
N GLY A 231 5.89 14.35 9.73
CA GLY A 231 4.89 13.75 10.60
C GLY A 231 4.29 14.58 11.76
N GLY A 232 3.02 14.27 12.03
CA GLY A 232 2.26 14.76 13.19
C GLY A 232 1.97 13.65 14.21
N PRO A 233 0.98 13.83 15.11
CA PRO A 233 0.63 12.83 16.12
C PRO A 233 0.28 11.44 15.55
N ASN A 234 -0.44 11.39 14.42
CA ASN A 234 -0.74 10.12 13.76
C ASN A 234 0.51 9.44 13.21
N THR A 235 1.54 10.19 12.81
CA THR A 235 2.83 9.63 12.38
C THR A 235 3.57 9.00 13.56
N VAL A 236 3.56 9.63 14.74
CA VAL A 236 4.09 9.02 15.97
C VAL A 236 3.40 7.68 16.24
N ARG A 237 2.06 7.64 16.09
CA ARG A 237 1.30 6.39 16.23
C ARG A 237 1.70 5.36 15.17
N THR A 238 1.84 5.73 13.91
CA THR A 238 2.32 4.82 12.85
C THR A 238 3.68 4.25 13.18
N VAL A 239 4.61 5.08 13.67
CA VAL A 239 5.94 4.64 14.10
C VAL A 239 5.85 3.65 15.25
N HIS A 240 5.04 3.94 16.27
CA HIS A 240 4.84 3.03 17.40
C HIS A 240 4.30 1.68 16.94
N GLU A 241 3.24 1.67 16.13
CA GLU A 241 2.62 0.44 15.64
C GLU A 241 3.58 -0.36 14.75
N ALA A 242 4.39 0.30 13.92
CA ALA A 242 5.37 -0.38 13.08
C ALA A 242 6.54 -0.94 13.90
N VAL A 243 7.22 -0.09 14.68
CA VAL A 243 8.49 -0.43 15.35
C VAL A 243 8.27 -1.26 16.61
N VAL A 244 7.33 -0.85 17.46
CA VAL A 244 7.14 -1.45 18.79
C VAL A 244 6.25 -2.68 18.70
N GLU A 245 5.09 -2.57 18.04
CA GLU A 245 4.10 -3.66 18.00
C GLU A 245 4.43 -4.72 16.94
N ASN A 246 5.07 -4.33 15.84
CA ASN A 246 5.28 -5.21 14.68
C ASN A 246 6.75 -5.41 14.29
N ASN A 247 7.71 -4.83 15.03
CA ASN A 247 9.14 -5.02 14.80
C ASN A 247 9.61 -4.67 13.37
N ILE A 248 8.95 -3.68 12.74
CA ILE A 248 9.32 -3.15 11.43
C ILE A 248 10.33 -2.01 11.62
N PRO A 249 11.53 -2.07 11.01
CA PRO A 249 12.51 -1.00 11.15
C PRO A 249 12.03 0.30 10.51
N ALA A 250 12.37 1.43 11.15
CA ALA A 250 12.04 2.76 10.67
C ALA A 250 13.28 3.59 10.32
N VAL A 251 13.21 4.32 9.21
CA VAL A 251 14.21 5.28 8.75
C VAL A 251 13.61 6.68 8.85
N PHE A 252 14.24 7.54 9.63
CA PHE A 252 13.81 8.92 9.85
C PHE A 252 14.62 9.87 8.96
N LEU A 253 13.93 10.70 8.19
CA LEU A 253 14.56 11.74 7.38
C LEU A 253 14.75 13.02 8.21
N GLU A 254 15.87 13.09 8.95
CA GLU A 254 16.22 14.27 9.75
C GLU A 254 16.26 15.56 8.91
N GLY A 255 15.84 16.67 9.50
CA GLY A 255 15.78 17.99 8.88
C GLY A 255 14.50 18.22 8.08
N THR A 256 13.51 17.33 8.24
CA THR A 256 12.18 17.47 7.64
C THR A 256 11.15 18.08 8.58
N GLY A 257 11.47 18.23 9.86
CA GLY A 257 10.66 18.92 10.86
C GLY A 257 9.76 18.03 11.70
N ARG A 258 9.12 18.66 12.69
CA ARG A 258 8.06 18.12 13.55
C ARG A 258 8.43 16.74 14.15
N CYS A 259 7.61 15.71 13.96
CA CYS A 259 7.80 14.38 14.55
C CYS A 259 9.17 13.77 14.20
N CYS A 260 9.60 13.89 12.93
CA CYS A 260 10.85 13.31 12.48
C CYS A 260 12.08 13.89 13.20
N ASP A 261 12.14 15.23 13.33
CA ASP A 261 13.25 15.89 14.01
C ASP A 261 13.19 15.71 15.54
N LEU A 262 12.00 15.49 16.09
CA LEU A 262 11.85 15.12 17.51
C LEU A 262 12.46 13.74 17.78
N PHE A 263 12.16 12.74 16.93
CA PHE A 263 12.77 11.41 17.03
C PHE A 263 14.29 11.47 16.82
N ALA A 264 14.76 12.22 15.82
CA ALA A 264 16.20 12.39 15.58
C ALA A 264 16.90 13.01 16.80
N LYS A 265 16.33 14.09 17.39
CA LYS A 265 16.88 14.70 18.60
C LYS A 265 16.91 13.74 19.78
N ALA A 266 15.83 12.98 20.00
CA ALA A 266 15.78 11.98 21.06
C ALA A 266 16.84 10.88 20.87
N PHE A 267 17.03 10.41 19.63
CA PHE A 267 18.07 9.45 19.28
C PHE A 267 19.47 9.99 19.58
N HIS A 268 19.78 11.23 19.17
CA HIS A 268 21.08 11.83 19.44
C HIS A 268 21.36 11.99 20.94
N LEU A 269 20.37 12.45 21.71
CA LEU A 269 20.50 12.57 23.17
C LEU A 269 20.72 11.21 23.85
N TYR A 270 19.99 10.18 23.41
CA TYR A 270 20.16 8.83 23.93
C TYR A 270 21.53 8.24 23.60
N ASP A 271 22.00 8.44 22.36
CA ASP A 271 23.29 7.93 21.92
C ASP A 271 24.46 8.67 22.62
N GLU A 272 24.35 9.98 22.83
CA GLU A 272 25.29 10.75 23.65
C GLU A 272 25.32 10.23 25.10
N TYR A 273 24.15 10.03 25.71
CA TYR A 273 24.04 9.48 27.06
C TYR A 273 24.66 8.08 27.17
N ARG A 274 24.39 7.19 26.20
CA ARG A 274 24.93 5.83 26.18
C ARG A 274 26.45 5.81 26.09
N ARG A 275 27.05 6.65 25.24
CA ARG A 275 28.50 6.77 25.11
C ARG A 275 29.16 7.26 26.40
N ASN A 276 28.51 8.18 27.13
CA ASN A 276 29.05 8.71 28.38
C ASN A 276 29.04 7.66 29.51
N ILE A 277 28.03 6.79 29.59
CA ILE A 277 28.04 5.68 30.55
C ILE A 277 29.16 4.69 30.23
N GLU A 278 29.31 4.32 28.96
CA GLU A 278 30.34 3.37 28.53
C GLU A 278 31.76 3.88 28.84
N SER A 279 32.00 5.20 28.77
CA SER A 279 33.29 5.79 29.16
C SER A 279 33.54 5.84 30.67
N ASP A 280 32.49 5.95 31.49
CA ASP A 280 32.61 6.01 32.95
C ASP A 280 32.88 4.62 33.56
N ASP A 281 32.32 3.56 32.97
CA ASP A 281 32.61 2.16 33.36
C ASP A 281 34.05 1.73 32.99
N GLU A 282 34.62 2.23 31.89
CA GLU A 282 36.02 1.95 31.53
C GLU A 282 37.04 2.68 32.45
N THR A 283 36.66 3.81 33.05
CA THR A 283 37.55 4.60 33.93
C THR A 283 37.46 4.24 35.41
N SER A 284 36.43 3.50 35.83
CA SER A 284 36.23 3.06 37.22
C SER A 284 36.76 1.63 37.52
N GLY A 285 37.33 0.95 36.52
CA GLY A 285 37.97 -0.36 36.65
C GLY A 285 39.52 -0.35 36.75
N LEU A 286 40.14 0.83 36.91
CA LEU A 286 41.58 1.03 37.15
C LEU A 286 41.84 1.51 38.58
#